data_AF-A0AAV4Q2L5-F1
#
_entry.id   AF-A0AAV4Q2L5-F1
#
_cell.length_a   1.000
_cell.length_b   1.000
_cell.length_c   1.000
_cell.angle_alpha   90.00
_cell.angle_beta   90.00
_cell.angle_gamma   90.00
#
_symmetry.space_group_name_H-M   'P 1'
#
loop_
_entity.id
_entity.type
_entity.pdbx_description
1 polymer ?
#
loop_
_entity_poly.entity_id
_entity_poly.type
_entity_poly.pdbx_seq_one_letter_code
_entity_poly.pdbx_strand_id
1 'polypeptide(L)'
;MPVVAILGYVGGENDCQPPKPITDQEVLAVIKRCRVKGAAGPDGLRPVSLKRALKRGVERELAALFSLWLKCRKVPARQCEHRTVLIPKNGATPQGYGYLEADYRR
;
A
#
# COMPACT_ATOMS: atom_id res chain seq x y z
N MET A 1 5.74 -26.06 15.37
CA MET A 1 5.78 -24.59 15.13
C MET A 1 6.93 -24.31 14.17
N PRO A 2 6.72 -24.16 12.86
CA PRO A 2 7.85 -23.82 11.98
C PRO A 2 8.20 -22.34 12.17
N VAL A 3 9.46 -22.11 12.53
CA VAL A 3 10.09 -20.79 12.61
C VAL A 3 10.21 -20.25 11.19
N VAL A 4 9.44 -19.20 10.87
CA VAL A 4 9.55 -18.51 9.59
C VAL A 4 10.91 -17.82 9.57
N ALA A 5 11.82 -18.33 8.72
CA ALA A 5 13.13 -17.77 8.51
C ALA A 5 13.01 -16.29 8.10
N ILE A 6 13.51 -15.40 8.95
CA ILE A 6 13.71 -14.00 8.61
C ILE A 6 14.82 -14.00 7.56
N LEU A 7 14.45 -13.79 6.29
CA LEU A 7 15.41 -13.50 5.23
C LEU A 7 16.09 -12.17 5.56
N GLY A 8 17.15 -12.23 6.36
CA GLY A 8 18.06 -11.13 6.59
C GLY A 8 18.74 -10.79 5.26
N TYR A 9 18.53 -9.56 4.80
CA TYR A 9 19.25 -9.02 3.64
C TYR A 9 20.76 -9.04 3.94
N VAL A 10 21.49 -9.94 3.28
CA VAL A 10 22.96 -10.00 3.27
C VAL A 10 23.42 -8.95 2.25
N GLY A 11 23.88 -7.80 2.74
CA GLY A 11 24.50 -6.79 1.90
C GLY A 11 25.83 -7.31 1.36
N GLY A 12 25.99 -7.35 0.05
CA GLY A 12 27.25 -7.71 -0.61
C GLY A 12 28.32 -6.63 -0.40
N GLU A 13 29.59 -7.02 -0.56
CA GLU A 13 30.84 -6.29 -0.32
C GLU A 13 31.08 -5.03 -1.18
N ASN A 14 30.05 -4.28 -1.55
CA ASN A 14 30.19 -2.98 -2.20
C ASN A 14 29.53 -1.93 -1.30
N ASP A 15 30.32 -1.00 -0.75
CA ASP A 15 29.93 0.17 0.06
C ASP A 15 28.42 0.35 0.27
N CYS A 16 27.86 -0.45 1.18
CA CYS A 16 26.44 -0.42 1.51
C CYS A 16 26.16 0.80 2.40
N GLN A 17 26.08 1.98 1.78
CA GLN A 17 25.63 3.19 2.46
C GLN A 17 24.21 2.96 2.99
N PRO A 18 23.95 3.21 4.28
CA PRO A 18 22.60 3.09 4.83
C PRO A 18 21.66 4.04 4.08
N PRO A 19 20.40 3.62 3.84
CA PRO A 19 19.44 4.48 3.17
C PRO A 19 19.26 5.78 3.95
N LYS A 20 19.22 6.90 3.22
CA LYS A 20 19.00 8.22 3.81
C LYS A 20 17.65 8.23 4.53
N PRO A 21 17.54 8.89 5.70
CA PRO A 21 16.27 9.04 6.39
C PRO A 21 15.29 9.85 5.54
N ILE A 22 14.01 9.54 5.68
CA ILE A 22 12.93 10.24 4.99
C ILE A 22 12.67 11.57 5.69
N THR A 23 12.59 12.63 4.91
CA THR A 23 12.31 14.00 5.39
C THR A 23 10.81 14.29 5.42
N ASP A 24 10.42 15.22 6.28
CA ASP A 24 9.08 15.78 6.35
C ASP A 24 8.66 16.46 5.03
N GLN A 25 9.59 17.14 4.36
CA GLN A 25 9.37 17.79 3.05
C GLN A 25 9.03 16.78 1.96
N GLU A 26 9.72 15.63 1.91
CA GLU A 26 9.42 14.54 0.97
C GLU A 26 8.01 14.01 1.20
N VAL A 27 7.66 13.75 2.46
CA VAL A 27 6.32 13.28 2.85
C VAL A 27 5.25 14.30 2.45
N LEU A 28 5.45 15.57 2.77
CA LEU A 28 4.58 16.68 2.38
C LEU A 28 4.36 16.72 0.86
N ALA A 29 5.45 16.65 0.09
CA ALA A 29 5.40 16.70 -1.37
C ALA A 29 4.64 15.51 -1.98
N VAL A 30 4.81 14.30 -1.42
CA VAL A 30 4.08 13.11 -1.85
C VAL A 30 2.59 13.24 -1.56
N ILE A 31 2.22 13.62 -0.33
CA ILE A 31 0.81 13.70 0.07
C ILE A 31 0.07 14.78 -0.72
N LYS A 32 0.72 15.91 -1.03
CA LYS A 32 0.15 16.96 -1.89
C LYS A 32 -0.17 16.43 -3.30
N ARG A 33 0.71 15.61 -3.88
CA ARG A 33 0.57 15.00 -5.21
C ARG A 33 -0.50 13.89 -5.27
N CYS A 34 -0.90 13.31 -4.15
CA CYS A 34 -1.91 12.24 -4.14
C CYS A 34 -3.27 12.71 -4.73
N ARG A 35 -3.86 11.88 -5.59
CA ARG A 35 -5.21 12.09 -6.14
C ARG A 35 -6.26 11.93 -5.04
N VAL A 36 -7.13 12.92 -4.88
CA VAL A 36 -8.16 12.98 -3.83
C VAL A 36 -9.18 11.84 -3.96
N LYS A 37 -9.49 11.41 -5.20
CA LYS A 37 -10.45 10.34 -5.51
C LYS A 37 -9.82 8.93 -5.56
N GLY A 38 -8.61 8.74 -5.02
CA GLY A 38 -8.00 7.42 -4.93
C GLY A 38 -8.79 6.45 -4.05
N ALA A 39 -8.71 5.16 -4.37
CA ALA A 39 -9.18 4.10 -3.51
C ALA A 39 -8.38 4.09 -2.19
N ALA A 40 -9.02 3.61 -1.11
CA ALA A 40 -8.33 3.40 0.16
C ALA A 40 -7.42 2.18 0.07
N GLY A 41 -6.28 2.26 0.77
CA GLY A 41 -5.38 1.13 0.96
C GLY A 41 -5.95 0.05 1.89
N PRO A 42 -5.14 -0.94 2.30
CA PRO A 42 -5.56 -1.99 3.24
C PRO A 42 -5.91 -1.44 4.63
N ASP A 43 -5.38 -0.26 4.98
CA ASP A 43 -5.69 0.46 6.20
C ASP A 43 -7.04 1.21 6.18
N GLY A 44 -7.74 1.21 5.03
CA GLY A 44 -9.01 1.93 4.87
C GLY A 44 -8.88 3.45 4.81
N LEU A 45 -7.66 4.01 4.88
CA LEU A 45 -7.44 5.44 4.82
C LEU A 45 -7.50 5.93 3.37
N ARG A 46 -8.31 6.97 3.15
CA ARG A 46 -8.39 7.65 1.85
C ARG A 46 -7.37 8.78 1.76
N PRO A 47 -6.91 9.13 0.55
CA PRO A 47 -6.03 10.29 0.34
C PRO A 47 -6.59 11.61 0.91
N VAL A 48 -7.92 11.76 0.97
CA VAL A 48 -8.58 12.93 1.58
C VAL A 48 -8.27 13.06 3.07
N SER A 49 -8.30 11.94 3.79
CA SER A 49 -8.01 11.89 5.23
C SER A 49 -6.57 12.31 5.49
N LEU A 50 -5.64 11.84 4.65
CA LEU A 50 -4.24 12.21 4.70
C LEU A 50 -4.01 13.71 4.45
N LYS A 51 -4.65 14.27 3.43
CA LYS A 51 -4.57 15.73 3.16
C LYS A 51 -5.16 16.56 4.30
N ARG A 52 -6.20 16.08 4.98
CA ARG A 52 -6.74 16.74 6.18
C ARG A 52 -5.75 16.67 7.35
N ALA A 53 -5.09 15.53 7.52
CA ALA A 53 -4.11 15.33 8.59
C ALA A 53 -2.85 16.20 8.43
N LEU A 54 -2.47 16.60 7.21
CA LEU A 54 -1.41 17.59 7.00
C LEU A 54 -1.68 18.92 7.71
N LYS A 55 -2.95 19.34 7.87
CA LYS A 55 -3.29 20.55 8.63
C LYS A 55 -2.93 20.43 10.12
N ARG A 56 -2.67 19.21 10.59
CA ARG A 56 -2.30 18.88 11.98
C ARG A 56 -0.80 18.59 12.13
N GLY A 57 0.00 18.75 11.08
CA GLY A 57 1.45 18.55 11.12
C GLY A 57 1.93 17.09 10.99
N VAL A 58 1.05 16.18 10.52
CA VAL A 58 1.30 14.72 10.48
C VAL A 58 2.53 14.31 9.65
N GLU A 59 3.03 15.18 8.78
CA GLU A 59 4.19 14.92 7.93
C GLU A 59 5.45 14.59 8.74
N ARG A 60 5.61 15.18 9.93
CA ARG A 60 6.78 14.96 10.77
C ARG A 60 6.75 13.57 11.42
N GLU A 61 5.61 13.16 11.95
CA GLU A 61 5.41 11.84 12.54
C GLU A 61 5.52 10.75 11.47
N LEU A 62 4.98 10.98 10.28
CA LEU A 62 5.09 10.04 9.17
C LEU A 62 6.54 9.88 8.67
N ALA A 63 7.30 10.98 8.55
CA ALA A 63 8.71 10.93 8.19
C ALA A 63 9.53 10.13 9.21
N ALA A 64 9.29 10.34 10.51
CA ALA A 64 9.91 9.56 11.57
C ALA A 64 9.53 8.08 11.51
N LEU A 65 8.24 7.78 11.32
CA LEU A 65 7.73 6.41 11.21
C LEU A 65 8.33 5.67 10.02
N PHE A 66 8.38 6.29 8.84
CA PHE A 66 8.94 5.66 7.65
C PHE A 66 10.46 5.49 7.76
N SER A 67 11.16 6.46 8.35
CA SER A 67 12.59 6.33 8.65
C SER A 67 12.86 5.17 9.62
N LEU A 68 11.98 4.96 10.61
CA LEU A 68 12.06 3.81 11.51
C LEU A 68 11.86 2.49 10.75
N TRP A 69 10.88 2.41 9.84
CA TRP A 69 10.66 1.21 9.02
C TRP A 69 11.83 0.89 8.11
N LEU A 70 12.46 1.91 7.51
CA LEU A 70 13.70 1.75 6.74
C LEU A 70 14.83 1.22 7.60
N LYS A 71 15.04 1.81 8.79
CA LYS A 71 16.08 1.40 9.72
C LYS A 71 15.88 -0.04 10.22
N CYS A 72 14.65 -0.40 10.57
CA CYS A 72 14.29 -1.74 11.03
C CYS A 72 14.15 -2.75 9.89
N ARG A 73 14.22 -2.31 8.63
CA ARG A 73 13.95 -3.12 7.42
C ARG A 73 12.65 -3.90 7.53
N LYS A 74 11.63 -3.29 8.14
CA LYS A 74 10.36 -3.95 8.46
C LYS A 74 9.20 -2.99 8.28
N VAL A 75 8.29 -3.38 7.39
CA VAL A 75 6.99 -2.73 7.21
C VAL A 75 5.95 -3.51 8.01
N PRO A 76 4.94 -2.86 8.63
CA PRO A 76 3.86 -3.57 9.32
C PRO A 76 3.13 -4.54 8.39
N ALA A 77 2.87 -5.76 8.87
CA ALA A 77 2.25 -6.83 8.06
C ALA A 77 0.93 -6.39 7.40
N ARG A 78 0.10 -5.60 8.11
CA ARG A 78 -1.16 -5.04 7.58
C ARG A 78 -0.98 -4.15 6.35
N GLN A 79 0.16 -3.49 6.21
CA GLN A 79 0.47 -2.67 5.03
C GLN A 79 0.97 -3.53 3.86
N CYS A 80 1.34 -4.78 4.12
CA CYS A 80 1.68 -5.77 3.10
C CYS A 80 0.47 -6.63 2.67
N GLU A 81 -0.67 -6.49 3.35
CA GLU A 81 -1.91 -7.20 2.98
C GLU A 81 -2.47 -6.65 1.66
N HIS A 82 -2.83 -7.54 0.75
CA HIS A 82 -3.43 -7.17 -0.53
C HIS A 82 -4.93 -6.95 -0.40
N ARG A 83 -5.43 -5.83 -0.95
CA ARG A 83 -6.86 -5.63 -1.20
C ARG A 83 -7.14 -5.72 -2.69
N THR A 84 -7.72 -6.84 -3.11
CA THR A 84 -8.18 -7.01 -4.49
C THR A 84 -9.56 -6.37 -4.63
N VAL A 85 -9.73 -5.50 -5.63
CA VAL A 85 -11.03 -4.91 -5.99
C VAL A 85 -11.26 -5.16 -7.47
N LEU A 86 -12.39 -5.78 -7.81
CA LEU A 86 -12.81 -5.96 -9.20
C LEU A 86 -13.30 -4.62 -9.75
N ILE A 87 -12.59 -4.08 -10.72
CA ILE A 87 -12.97 -2.84 -11.41
C ILE A 87 -13.47 -3.22 -12.81
N PRO A 88 -14.78 -3.11 -13.09
CA PRO A 88 -15.30 -3.37 -14.42
C PRO A 88 -14.73 -2.32 -15.38
N LYS A 89 -14.20 -2.78 -16.52
CA LYS A 89 -13.75 -1.89 -17.60
C LYS A 89 -14.96 -1.46 -18.42
N ASN A 90 -15.07 -0.16 -18.73
CA ASN A 90 -16.12 0.33 -19.61
C ASN A 90 -16.03 -0.35 -20.98
N GLY A 91 -17.16 -0.89 -21.47
CA GLY A 91 -17.24 -1.58 -22.76
C GLY A 91 -16.95 -3.09 -22.74
N ALA A 92 -16.61 -3.67 -21.58
CA ALA A 92 -16.59 -5.11 -21.44
C ALA A 92 -18.02 -5.63 -21.33
N THR A 93 -18.57 -6.17 -22.42
CA THR A 93 -19.66 -7.13 -22.30
C THR A 93 -19.15 -8.32 -21.49
N PRO A 94 -19.92 -8.84 -20.51
CA PRO A 94 -19.54 -10.07 -19.85
C PRO A 94 -19.43 -11.16 -20.91
N GLN A 95 -18.21 -11.57 -21.23
CA GLN A 95 -17.98 -12.78 -22.02
C GLN A 95 -18.60 -13.91 -21.21
N GLY A 96 -19.63 -14.52 -21.80
CA GLY A 96 -20.60 -15.36 -21.13
C GLY A 96 -19.96 -16.31 -20.15
N TYR A 97 -20.29 -16.12 -18.87
CA TYR A 97 -20.44 -17.29 -18.01
C TYR A 97 -21.51 -18.12 -18.68
N GLY A 98 -21.10 -19.25 -19.26
CA GLY A 98 -22.02 -20.20 -19.86
C GLY A 98 -23.13 -20.45 -18.87
N TYR A 99 -24.34 -20.02 -19.23
CA TYR A 99 -25.54 -20.51 -18.58
C TYR A 99 -25.51 -22.01 -18.79
N LEU A 100 -25.19 -22.75 -17.73
CA LEU A 100 -25.72 -24.10 -17.61
C LEU A 100 -27.23 -23.88 -17.55
N GLU A 101 -27.89 -24.01 -18.71
CA GLU A 101 -29.31 -24.28 -18.77
C GLU A 101 -29.54 -25.54 -17.94
N ALA A 102 -29.87 -25.34 -16.66
CA ALA A 102 -30.57 -26.35 -15.89
C ALA A 102 -31.99 -26.35 -16.45
N ASP A 103 -32.16 -27.18 -17.46
CA ASP A 103 -33.39 -27.64 -18.07
C ASP A 103 -34.35 -28.13 -16.96
N TYR A 104 -35.16 -27.23 -16.40
CA TYR A 104 -36.26 -27.59 -15.53
C TYR A 104 -37.56 -27.65 -16.35
N ARG A 105 -37.64 -28.68 -17.20
CA ARG A 105 -38.92 -29.21 -17.66
C ARG A 105 -39.63 -29.86 -16.46
N ARG A 106 -40.71 -29.24 -15.99
CA ARG A 106 -42.07 -29.82 -15.89
C ARG A 106 -43.04 -28.83 -15.26
#